data_AF-A0A258VBS5-F1
#
_entry.id   AF-A0A258VBS5-F1
#
_cell.length_a   1.000
_cell.length_b   1.000
_cell.length_c   1.000
_cell.angle_alpha   90.00
_cell.angle_beta   90.00
_cell.angle_gamma   90.00
#
_symmetry.space_group_name_H-M   'P 1'
#
loop_
_entity.id
_entity.type
_entity.pdbx_description
1 polymer ?
#
loop_
_entity_poly.entity_id
_entity_poly.type
_entity_poly.pdbx_seq_one_letter_code
_entity_poly.pdbx_strand_id
1 'polypeptide(L)'
;MRTFAKRIGVAKAESLIDVEILEDCVKDDLDRIAYRAMVVLDPIKVTITNYPADKTEEMSVSNHPKNEAYGKRTLYFSNEVYIDRKDFMETPSADFFRMAPGQQVRLRNAYVIRCDGVVKDSSGKVVELKCSYDVVTLHGKPTAEGKKIKGIIHWVSAKHSIDAEVRLYGRLFKVPDPENVPDGQDFKINLNPNSLTVLKTAKLEHSLKDADVQKKYQFERTGYFCLDSVDSKPGALVFNRIVELS
;
A
#
# COMPACT_ATOMS: atom_id res chain seq x y z
N MET A 1 -13.09 -12.95 -13.88
CA MET A 1 -14.34 -13.03 -14.68
C MET A 1 -14.97 -14.43 -14.74
N ARG A 2 -14.27 -15.49 -15.19
CA ARG A 2 -14.89 -16.85 -15.24
C ARG A 2 -15.35 -17.34 -13.86
N THR A 3 -14.58 -17.10 -12.81
CA THR A 3 -14.94 -17.45 -11.42
C THR A 3 -16.19 -16.72 -10.95
N PHE A 4 -16.29 -15.42 -11.21
CA PHE A 4 -17.47 -14.61 -10.88
C PHE A 4 -18.73 -15.15 -11.58
N ALA A 5 -18.68 -15.36 -12.91
CA ALA A 5 -19.80 -15.91 -13.67
C ALA A 5 -20.27 -17.28 -13.13
N LYS A 6 -19.34 -18.14 -12.71
CA LYS A 6 -19.67 -19.42 -12.06
C LYS A 6 -20.31 -19.23 -10.69
N ARG A 7 -19.88 -18.24 -9.91
CA ARG A 7 -20.35 -17.98 -8.55
C ARG A 7 -21.76 -17.40 -8.51
N ILE A 8 -22.11 -16.52 -9.44
CA ILE A 8 -23.47 -15.94 -9.54
C ILE A 8 -24.48 -16.93 -10.17
N GLY A 9 -23.99 -17.91 -10.93
CA GLY A 9 -24.81 -18.94 -11.55
C GLY A 9 -25.68 -18.42 -12.69
N VAL A 10 -26.70 -19.21 -13.05
CA VAL A 10 -27.67 -18.88 -14.10
C VAL A 10 -29.06 -19.12 -13.52
N ALA A 11 -29.89 -18.09 -13.49
CA ALA A 11 -31.27 -18.13 -13.01
C ALA A 11 -32.21 -17.44 -13.99
N LYS A 12 -33.51 -17.76 -13.91
CA LYS A 12 -34.56 -17.13 -14.74
C LYS A 12 -35.08 -15.80 -14.16
N ALA A 13 -34.85 -15.56 -12.88
CA ALA A 13 -35.27 -14.33 -12.20
C ALA A 13 -34.12 -13.31 -12.24
N GLU A 14 -34.46 -12.05 -12.49
CA GLU A 14 -33.51 -10.94 -12.42
C GLU A 14 -33.18 -10.62 -10.97
N SER A 15 -31.90 -10.37 -10.69
CA SER A 15 -31.43 -9.93 -9.39
C SER A 15 -30.22 -9.01 -9.52
N LEU A 16 -30.14 -8.02 -8.63
CA LEU A 16 -28.96 -7.19 -8.49
C LEU A 16 -27.88 -8.00 -7.75
N ILE A 17 -26.73 -8.17 -8.39
CA ILE A 17 -25.59 -8.85 -7.78
C ILE A 17 -24.73 -7.81 -7.06
N ASP A 18 -24.41 -8.09 -5.80
CA ASP A 18 -23.48 -7.26 -5.05
C ASP A 18 -22.09 -7.25 -5.71
N VAL A 19 -21.57 -6.06 -5.96
CA VAL A 19 -20.25 -5.84 -6.57
C VAL A 19 -19.13 -6.45 -5.73
N GLU A 20 -19.34 -6.60 -4.43
CA GLU A 20 -18.38 -7.24 -3.51
C GLU A 20 -18.06 -8.68 -3.93
N ILE A 21 -19.03 -9.40 -4.50
CA ILE A 21 -18.81 -10.76 -5.02
C ILE A 21 -17.80 -10.75 -6.18
N LEU A 22 -17.85 -9.72 -7.03
CA LEU A 22 -16.89 -9.55 -8.11
C LEU A 22 -15.52 -9.15 -7.55
N GLU A 23 -15.47 -8.20 -6.63
CA GLU A 23 -14.25 -7.74 -5.97
C GLU A 23 -13.53 -8.91 -5.28
N ASP A 24 -14.25 -9.76 -4.54
CA ASP A 24 -13.75 -10.98 -3.92
C ASP A 24 -13.16 -11.96 -4.93
N CYS A 25 -13.89 -12.24 -6.02
CA CYS A 25 -13.41 -13.14 -7.07
C CYS A 25 -12.11 -12.62 -7.72
N VAL A 26 -11.95 -11.30 -7.82
CA VAL A 26 -10.72 -10.67 -8.32
C VAL A 26 -9.61 -10.79 -7.28
N LYS A 27 -9.87 -10.52 -6.00
CA LYS A 27 -8.90 -10.67 -4.90
C LYS A 27 -8.37 -12.11 -4.82
N ASP A 28 -9.23 -13.12 -4.92
CA ASP A 28 -8.86 -14.54 -4.89
C ASP A 28 -7.98 -14.96 -6.09
N ASP A 29 -8.20 -14.36 -7.26
CA ASP A 29 -7.35 -14.60 -8.42
C ASP A 29 -5.99 -13.94 -8.27
N LEU A 30 -5.97 -12.68 -7.83
CA LEU A 30 -4.76 -11.90 -7.68
C LEU A 30 -3.89 -12.36 -6.51
N ASP A 31 -4.44 -12.88 -5.40
CA ASP A 31 -3.62 -13.39 -4.27
C ASP A 31 -2.62 -14.46 -4.72
N ARG A 32 -3.00 -15.24 -5.74
CA ARG A 32 -2.24 -16.38 -6.30
C ARG A 32 -1.16 -15.97 -7.29
N ILE A 33 -1.32 -14.83 -7.97
CA ILE A 33 -0.47 -14.45 -9.10
C ILE A 33 0.26 -13.11 -8.94
N ALA A 34 -0.12 -12.30 -7.94
CA ALA A 34 0.41 -10.96 -7.81
C ALA A 34 1.79 -10.95 -7.13
N TYR A 35 2.71 -10.20 -7.71
CA TYR A 35 4.02 -9.91 -7.12
C TYR A 35 3.84 -8.91 -5.98
N ARG A 36 4.37 -9.20 -4.80
CA ARG A 36 4.34 -8.28 -3.66
C ARG A 36 5.35 -7.17 -3.88
N ALA A 37 4.95 -5.94 -3.58
CA ALA A 37 5.80 -4.78 -3.63
C ALA A 37 5.46 -3.80 -2.50
N MET A 38 6.42 -3.02 -2.03
CA MET A 38 6.19 -1.91 -1.12
C MET A 38 6.02 -0.61 -1.91
N VAL A 39 4.89 0.05 -1.69
CA VAL A 39 4.59 1.36 -2.26
C VAL A 39 3.92 2.19 -1.18
N VAL A 40 4.49 3.36 -0.93
CA VAL A 40 3.97 4.36 0.00
C VAL A 40 3.15 5.37 -0.80
N LEU A 41 1.86 5.51 -0.50
CA LEU A 41 0.95 6.32 -1.30
C LEU A 41 0.96 7.80 -0.89
N ASP A 42 0.95 8.07 0.42
CA ASP A 42 1.09 9.42 0.98
C ASP A 42 2.33 9.44 1.89
N PRO A 43 3.51 9.83 1.37
CA PRO A 43 4.76 9.70 2.10
C PRO A 43 4.90 10.68 3.26
N ILE A 44 5.30 10.16 4.42
CA ILE A 44 5.97 10.91 5.51
C ILE A 44 7.43 10.47 5.54
N LYS A 45 8.36 11.43 5.58
CA LYS A 45 9.79 11.14 5.75
C LYS A 45 10.06 10.65 7.17
N VAL A 46 10.89 9.62 7.30
CA VAL A 46 11.39 9.13 8.58
C VAL A 46 12.91 9.12 8.53
N THR A 47 13.56 9.81 9.47
CA THR A 47 15.01 9.73 9.68
C THR A 47 15.31 8.85 10.89
N ILE A 48 16.06 7.78 10.65
CA ILE A 48 16.55 6.85 11.65
C ILE A 48 17.87 7.40 12.20
N THR A 49 17.81 8.04 13.35
CA THR A 49 18.87 8.90 13.90
C THR A 49 20.11 8.14 14.34
N ASN A 50 19.96 6.89 14.77
CA ASN A 50 21.06 6.01 15.19
C ASN A 50 21.53 5.04 14.09
N TYR A 51 21.10 5.24 12.84
CA TYR A 51 21.60 4.46 11.69
C TYR A 51 22.64 5.28 10.90
N PRO A 52 23.80 4.72 10.51
CA PRO A 52 24.84 5.48 9.80
C PRO A 52 24.34 6.08 8.48
N ALA A 53 24.66 7.35 8.23
CA ALA A 53 24.13 8.11 7.09
C ALA A 53 24.65 7.63 5.72
N ASP A 54 25.85 7.07 5.67
CA ASP A 54 26.54 6.55 4.49
C ASP A 54 26.26 5.06 4.22
N LYS A 55 25.61 4.37 5.17
CA LYS A 55 25.28 2.95 5.04
C LYS A 55 23.98 2.74 4.27
N THR A 56 24.00 1.77 3.37
CA THR A 56 22.81 1.19 2.72
C THR A 56 22.90 -0.34 2.85
N GLU A 57 21.79 -0.96 3.24
CA GLU A 57 21.66 -2.43 3.28
C GLU A 57 20.73 -2.92 2.19
N GLU A 58 21.12 -4.01 1.54
CA GLU A 58 20.32 -4.74 0.57
C GLU A 58 19.65 -5.94 1.24
N MET A 59 18.32 -6.00 1.17
CA MET A 59 17.52 -7.07 1.76
C MET A 59 16.83 -7.87 0.67
N SER A 60 17.16 -9.16 0.56
CA SER A 60 16.51 -10.06 -0.38
C SER A 60 15.19 -10.58 0.20
N VAL A 61 14.07 -10.28 -0.46
CA VAL A 61 12.72 -10.66 -0.01
C VAL A 61 11.95 -11.39 -1.10
N SER A 62 11.07 -12.31 -0.72
CA SER A 62 10.27 -13.07 -1.68
C SER A 62 9.27 -12.17 -2.41
N ASN A 63 9.14 -12.36 -3.73
CA ASN A 63 8.12 -11.72 -4.55
C ASN A 63 6.72 -12.28 -4.29
N HIS A 64 6.60 -13.48 -3.74
CA HIS A 64 5.32 -14.10 -3.42
C HIS A 64 5.42 -14.88 -2.10
N PRO A 65 4.50 -14.68 -1.13
CA PRO A 65 4.60 -15.28 0.20
C PRO A 65 4.53 -16.80 0.19
N LYS A 66 3.82 -17.38 -0.78
CA LYS A 66 3.54 -18.82 -0.89
C LYS A 66 4.21 -19.52 -2.08
N ASN A 67 4.93 -18.79 -2.94
CA ASN A 67 5.42 -19.35 -4.21
C ASN A 67 6.83 -18.86 -4.53
N GLU A 68 7.82 -19.73 -4.30
CA GLU A 68 9.23 -19.42 -4.53
C GLU A 68 9.60 -19.25 -6.00
N ALA A 69 8.80 -19.79 -6.94
CA ALA A 69 9.05 -19.66 -8.38
C ALA A 69 8.94 -18.21 -8.88
N TYR A 70 8.34 -17.32 -8.09
CA TYR A 70 8.28 -15.88 -8.36
C TYR A 70 9.61 -15.17 -8.07
N GLY A 71 10.57 -15.90 -7.50
CA GLY A 71 11.88 -15.38 -7.15
C GLY A 71 11.85 -14.37 -6.01
N LYS A 72 12.92 -13.58 -5.94
CA LYS A 72 13.13 -12.57 -4.91
C LYS A 72 13.35 -11.20 -5.55
N ARG A 73 13.18 -10.16 -4.76
CA ARG A 73 13.55 -8.78 -5.08
C ARG A 73 14.44 -8.20 -3.98
N THR A 74 15.18 -7.17 -4.33
CA THR A 74 16.02 -6.43 -3.38
C THR A 74 15.27 -5.21 -2.87
N LEU A 75 15.20 -5.07 -1.56
CA LEU A 75 14.82 -3.83 -0.89
C LEU A 75 16.07 -3.14 -0.39
N TYR A 76 16.12 -1.82 -0.55
CA TYR A 76 17.19 -1.01 0.01
C TYR A 76 16.72 -0.40 1.33
N PHE A 77 17.55 -0.49 2.36
CA PHE A 77 17.34 0.16 3.64
C PHE A 77 18.44 1.18 3.90
N SER A 78 18.07 2.35 4.41
CA SER A 78 18.96 3.46 4.70
C SER A 78 18.48 4.22 5.94
N ASN A 79 19.28 5.18 6.42
CA ASN A 79 18.88 6.07 7.52
C ASN A 79 17.65 6.94 7.20
N GLU A 80 17.25 7.04 5.93
CA GLU A 80 16.03 7.75 5.52
C GLU A 80 15.08 6.80 4.80
N VAL A 81 13.84 6.75 5.26
CA VAL A 81 12.75 5.96 4.67
C VAL A 81 11.48 6.79 4.57
N TYR A 82 10.56 6.38 3.70
CA TYR A 82 9.19 6.87 3.69
C TYR A 82 8.25 5.81 4.28
N ILE A 83 7.25 6.25 5.02
CA ILE A 83 6.09 5.45 5.46
C ILE A 83 4.81 6.13 5.00
N ASP A 84 3.70 5.42 4.98
CA ASP A 84 2.40 6.00 4.64
C ASP A 84 1.87 6.89 5.78
N ARG A 85 1.28 8.04 5.43
CA ARG A 85 0.72 8.98 6.40
C ARG A 85 -0.31 8.34 7.31
N LYS A 86 -1.11 7.39 6.81
CA LYS A 86 -2.10 6.67 7.62
C LYS A 86 -1.47 5.75 8.68
N ASP A 87 -0.17 5.49 8.56
CA ASP A 87 0.58 4.68 9.51
C ASP A 87 1.12 5.47 10.71
N PHE A 88 0.93 6.79 10.73
CA PHE A 88 1.27 7.65 11.87
C PHE A 88 0.06 8.37 12.47
N MET A 89 -0.01 8.43 13.78
CA MET A 89 -1.04 9.19 14.52
C MET A 89 -0.45 9.80 15.78
N GLU A 90 -0.62 11.11 15.99
CA GLU A 90 -0.10 11.79 17.19
C GLU A 90 -0.85 11.38 18.46
N THR A 91 -2.16 11.19 18.34
CA THR A 91 -3.04 10.79 19.43
C THR A 91 -3.72 9.47 19.04
N PRO A 92 -3.05 8.32 19.24
CA PRO A 92 -3.56 7.03 18.81
C PRO A 92 -4.75 6.57 19.65
N SER A 93 -5.72 5.93 19.02
CA SER A 93 -6.73 5.11 19.70
C SER A 93 -6.10 3.83 20.26
N ALA A 94 -6.78 3.15 21.19
CA ALA A 94 -6.24 1.95 21.83
C ALA A 94 -6.00 0.76 20.86
N ASP A 95 -6.70 0.74 19.73
CA ASP A 95 -6.60 -0.24 18.65
C ASP A 95 -5.63 0.18 17.53
N PHE A 96 -4.99 1.36 17.64
CA PHE A 96 -4.01 1.83 16.68
C PHE A 96 -2.63 1.22 16.97
N PHE A 97 -2.34 0.09 16.34
CA PHE A 97 -1.06 -0.63 16.52
C PHE A 97 0.08 -0.15 15.61
N ARG A 98 -0.03 1.04 14.98
CA ARG A 98 0.97 1.55 14.02
C ARG A 98 1.92 2.53 14.72
N MET A 99 2.41 3.57 14.04
CA MET A 99 3.38 4.51 14.62
C MET A 99 2.70 5.67 15.36
N ALA A 100 3.15 5.95 16.58
CA ALA A 100 2.77 7.14 17.33
C ALA A 100 3.97 7.63 18.17
N PRO A 101 3.96 8.85 18.70
CA PRO A 101 5.05 9.35 19.56
C PRO A 101 5.35 8.37 20.71
N GLY A 102 6.63 7.99 20.86
CA GLY A 102 7.10 7.04 21.86
C GLY A 102 6.79 5.57 21.56
N GLN A 103 5.99 5.25 20.55
CA GLN A 103 5.63 3.88 20.20
C GLN A 103 6.62 3.25 19.21
N GLN A 104 6.63 1.92 19.22
CA GLN A 104 7.44 1.08 18.34
C GLN A 104 6.58 0.42 17.26
N VAL A 105 7.09 0.35 16.04
CA VAL A 105 6.48 -0.36 14.92
C VAL A 105 7.54 -1.14 14.16
N ARG A 106 7.16 -2.28 13.57
CA ARG A 106 8.05 -3.04 12.69
C ARG A 106 7.92 -2.55 11.26
N LEU A 107 9.05 -2.25 10.65
CA LEU A 107 9.16 -2.10 9.21
C LEU A 107 9.15 -3.49 8.57
N ARG A 108 8.23 -3.73 7.63
CA ARG A 108 8.08 -5.02 6.94
C ARG A 108 9.44 -5.47 6.36
N ASN A 109 9.84 -6.70 6.66
CA ASN A 109 11.12 -7.32 6.26
C ASN A 109 12.40 -6.63 6.79
N ALA A 110 12.28 -5.64 7.68
CA ALA A 110 13.39 -4.88 8.23
C ALA A 110 13.32 -4.83 9.77
N TYR A 111 13.79 -3.72 10.34
CA TYR A 111 13.93 -3.51 11.77
C TYR A 111 12.63 -3.02 12.44
N VAL A 112 12.61 -3.10 13.77
CA VAL A 112 11.70 -2.32 14.61
C VAL A 112 12.29 -0.92 14.78
N ILE A 113 11.44 0.10 14.65
CA ILE A 113 11.78 1.50 14.90
C ILE A 113 10.87 2.09 15.98
N ARG A 114 11.34 3.10 16.71
CA ARG A 114 10.59 3.88 17.70
C ARG A 114 10.51 5.34 17.27
N CYS A 115 9.34 5.97 17.35
CA CYS A 115 9.22 7.41 17.10
C CYS A 115 9.68 8.21 18.33
N ASP A 116 10.80 8.91 18.18
CA ASP A 116 11.41 9.72 19.24
C ASP A 116 11.07 11.22 19.09
N GLY A 117 10.69 11.66 17.89
CA GLY A 117 10.32 13.04 17.64
C GLY A 117 9.45 13.22 16.39
N VAL A 118 8.67 14.30 16.40
CA VAL A 118 7.75 14.68 15.31
C VAL A 118 8.11 16.09 14.85
N VAL A 119 8.36 16.26 13.56
CA VAL A 119 8.64 17.55 12.94
C VAL A 119 7.42 17.98 12.13
N LYS A 120 6.97 19.21 12.38
CA LYS A 120 5.83 19.84 11.72
C LYS A 120 6.28 21.04 10.89
N ASP A 121 5.55 21.32 9.82
CA ASP A 121 5.71 22.57 9.08
C ASP A 121 4.97 23.74 9.76
N SER A 122 5.03 24.93 9.15
CA SER A 122 4.36 26.14 9.66
C SER A 122 2.84 26.04 9.71
N SER A 123 2.22 25.08 9.01
CA SER A 123 0.78 24.82 9.07
C SER A 123 0.40 23.83 10.18
N GLY A 124 1.39 23.26 10.87
CA GLY A 124 1.19 22.20 11.86
C GLY A 124 1.08 20.80 11.25
N LYS A 125 1.29 20.64 9.95
CA LYS A 125 1.27 19.32 9.28
C LYS A 125 2.56 18.58 9.58
N VAL A 126 2.43 17.29 9.92
CA VAL A 126 3.58 16.40 10.14
C VAL A 126 4.29 16.11 8.81
N VAL A 127 5.56 16.50 8.75
CA VAL A 127 6.40 16.39 7.54
C VAL A 127 7.52 15.37 7.71
N GLU A 128 8.00 15.16 8.94
CA GLU A 128 9.09 14.23 9.21
C GLU A 128 8.96 13.62 10.62
N LEU A 129 9.34 12.36 10.75
CA LEU A 129 9.51 11.67 12.03
C LEU A 129 10.99 11.41 12.28
N LYS A 130 11.45 11.65 13.50
CA LYS A 130 12.77 11.22 13.97
C LYS A 130 12.58 9.93 14.76
N CYS A 131 13.24 8.87 14.33
CA CYS A 131 13.10 7.56 14.92
C CYS A 131 14.46 6.96 15.27
N SER A 132 14.48 6.04 16.22
CA SER A 132 15.60 5.14 16.46
C SER A 132 15.23 3.72 16.01
N TYR A 133 16.21 2.92 15.61
CA TYR A 133 15.99 1.50 15.30
C TYR A 133 16.66 0.58 16.31
N ASP A 134 16.10 -0.62 16.45
CA ASP A 134 16.68 -1.70 17.24
C ASP A 134 17.49 -2.66 16.33
N VAL A 135 18.81 -2.64 16.49
CA VAL A 135 19.76 -3.39 15.65
C VAL A 135 19.57 -4.91 15.70
N VAL A 136 19.01 -5.47 16.77
CA VAL A 136 18.88 -6.93 16.90
C VAL A 136 17.62 -7.48 16.23
N THR A 137 16.72 -6.61 15.73
CA THR A 137 15.36 -7.00 15.31
C THR A 137 15.21 -7.43 13.86
N LEU A 138 16.30 -7.42 13.08
CA LEU A 138 16.27 -7.86 11.68
C LEU A 138 15.74 -9.30 11.56
N HIS A 139 15.11 -9.62 10.43
CA HIS A 139 14.52 -10.93 10.15
C HIS A 139 13.44 -11.38 11.15
N GLY A 140 12.70 -10.42 11.72
CA GLY A 140 11.58 -10.74 12.61
C GLY A 140 11.98 -11.13 14.03
N LYS A 141 13.26 -10.96 14.40
CA LYS A 141 13.75 -11.15 15.77
C LYS A 141 13.02 -10.21 16.75
N PRO A 142 12.77 -10.63 18.00
CA PRO A 142 12.16 -9.79 19.02
C PRO A 142 13.03 -8.56 19.33
N THR A 143 12.47 -7.55 19.99
CA THR A 143 13.26 -6.41 20.49
C THR A 143 14.33 -6.87 21.47
N ALA A 144 15.32 -6.02 21.74
CA ALA A 144 16.34 -6.28 22.77
C ALA A 144 15.72 -6.63 24.15
N GLU A 145 14.55 -6.07 24.45
CA GLU A 145 13.74 -6.35 25.66
C GLU A 145 12.89 -7.64 25.57
N GLY A 146 13.01 -8.43 24.50
CA GLY A 146 12.22 -9.65 24.27
C GLY A 146 10.75 -9.40 23.87
N LYS A 147 10.36 -8.16 23.58
CA LYS A 147 8.96 -7.81 23.25
C LYS A 147 8.66 -8.11 21.78
N LYS A 148 7.45 -8.64 21.55
CA LYS A 148 6.86 -8.74 20.20
C LYS A 148 6.09 -7.46 19.89
N ILE A 149 6.37 -6.85 18.75
CA ILE A 149 5.67 -5.66 18.27
C ILE A 149 4.43 -6.09 17.47
N LYS A 150 3.27 -5.52 17.81
CA LYS A 150 1.99 -5.84 17.15
C LYS A 150 1.89 -5.25 15.74
N GLY A 151 2.38 -4.03 15.55
CA GLY A 151 2.33 -3.31 14.29
C GLY A 151 3.40 -3.70 13.29
N ILE A 152 3.00 -3.96 12.05
CA ILE A 152 3.91 -4.06 10.91
C ILE A 152 3.41 -3.11 9.82
N ILE A 153 4.27 -2.22 9.35
CA ILE A 153 3.97 -1.25 8.29
C ILE A 153 4.91 -1.44 7.10
N HIS A 154 4.44 -1.09 5.90
CA HIS A 154 5.29 -1.05 4.72
C HIS A 154 6.06 0.28 4.71
N TRP A 155 7.14 0.33 3.93
CA TRP A 155 8.03 1.47 3.86
C TRP A 155 8.85 1.38 2.57
N VAL A 156 9.54 2.45 2.18
CA VAL A 156 10.53 2.43 1.09
C VAL A 156 11.74 3.30 1.47
N SER A 157 12.94 2.97 1.01
CA SER A 157 14.11 3.85 1.23
C SER A 157 13.95 5.15 0.47
N ALA A 158 14.14 6.29 1.15
CA ALA A 158 14.00 7.61 0.54
C ALA A 158 15.05 7.88 -0.54
N LYS A 159 16.23 7.26 -0.42
CA LYS A 159 17.35 7.41 -1.37
C LYS A 159 17.18 6.61 -2.66
N HIS A 160 16.43 5.51 -2.60
CA HIS A 160 16.31 4.53 -3.70
C HIS A 160 14.89 4.44 -4.28
N SER A 161 13.91 5.03 -3.60
CA SER A 161 12.52 5.02 -4.04
C SER A 161 12.33 5.76 -5.36
N ILE A 162 11.35 5.31 -6.12
CA ILE A 162 10.99 5.89 -7.42
C ILE A 162 9.67 6.63 -7.26
N ASP A 163 9.56 7.80 -7.90
CA ASP A 163 8.31 8.53 -7.99
C ASP A 163 7.39 7.92 -9.05
N ALA A 164 6.10 7.81 -8.73
CA ALA A 164 5.10 7.40 -9.70
C ALA A 164 3.74 8.05 -9.44
N GLU A 165 2.92 8.07 -10.48
CA GLU A 165 1.50 8.32 -10.36
C GLU A 165 0.78 7.03 -9.96
N VAL A 166 -0.10 7.11 -8.96
CA VAL A 166 -0.98 6.01 -8.56
C VAL A 166 -2.42 6.48 -8.61
N ARG A 167 -3.23 5.78 -9.40
CA ARG A 167 -4.66 6.04 -9.60
C ARG A 167 -5.47 5.07 -8.75
N LEU A 168 -6.10 5.59 -7.72
CA LEU A 168 -6.97 4.85 -6.82
C LEU A 168 -8.39 4.87 -7.37
N TYR A 169 -8.74 3.85 -8.14
CA TYR A 169 -10.12 3.64 -8.55
C TYR A 169 -10.95 3.07 -7.39
N GLY A 170 -12.17 3.59 -7.26
CA GLY A 170 -13.22 3.08 -6.38
C GLY A 170 -14.49 2.80 -7.18
N ARG A 171 -15.59 2.51 -6.48
CA ARG A 171 -16.91 2.33 -7.12
C ARG A 171 -17.32 3.60 -7.86
N LEU A 172 -17.82 3.47 -9.09
CA LEU A 172 -18.25 4.61 -9.93
C LEU A 172 -19.47 5.33 -9.36
N PHE A 173 -20.35 4.59 -8.69
CA PHE A 173 -21.57 5.11 -8.07
C PHE A 173 -21.52 4.92 -6.56
N LYS A 174 -22.23 5.79 -5.83
CA LYS A 174 -22.32 5.77 -4.36
C LYS A 174 -23.47 4.90 -3.83
N VAL A 175 -24.34 4.40 -4.71
CA VAL A 175 -25.51 3.58 -4.39
C VAL A 175 -25.45 2.23 -5.11
N PRO A 176 -26.06 1.16 -4.56
CA PRO A 176 -26.07 -0.17 -5.20
C PRO A 176 -26.78 -0.21 -6.56
N ASP A 177 -27.91 0.51 -6.67
CA ASP A 177 -28.70 0.60 -7.90
C ASP A 177 -28.70 2.05 -8.40
N PRO A 178 -27.80 2.42 -9.33
CA PRO A 178 -27.66 3.79 -9.80
C PRO A 178 -28.82 4.25 -10.68
N GLU A 179 -29.59 3.32 -11.27
CA GLU A 179 -30.73 3.64 -12.14
C GLU A 179 -32.01 3.93 -11.35
N ASN A 180 -32.09 3.49 -10.10
CA ASN A 180 -33.17 3.84 -9.19
C ASN A 180 -33.05 5.31 -8.72
N VAL A 181 -33.63 6.22 -9.50
CA VAL A 181 -33.65 7.66 -9.26
C VAL A 181 -35.08 8.20 -9.20
N PRO A 182 -35.34 9.32 -8.49
CA PRO A 182 -36.64 9.98 -8.52
C PRO A 182 -37.04 10.42 -9.94
N ASP A 183 -38.34 10.50 -10.21
CA ASP A 183 -38.89 10.95 -11.49
C ASP A 183 -38.26 12.27 -11.95
N GLY A 184 -37.81 12.30 -13.22
CA GLY A 184 -37.20 13.46 -13.83
C GLY A 184 -35.71 13.67 -13.51
N GLN A 185 -35.06 12.74 -12.79
CA GLN A 185 -33.62 12.76 -12.55
C GLN A 185 -32.85 11.73 -13.40
N ASP A 186 -31.53 11.91 -13.51
CA ASP A 186 -30.60 11.05 -14.27
C ASP A 186 -29.68 10.32 -13.28
N PHE A 187 -29.30 9.07 -13.57
CA PHE A 187 -28.41 8.24 -12.75
C PHE A 187 -27.09 8.94 -12.37
N LYS A 188 -26.65 9.97 -13.12
CA LYS A 188 -25.47 10.77 -12.81
C LYS A 188 -25.50 11.43 -11.43
N ILE A 189 -26.68 11.67 -10.84
CA ILE A 189 -26.78 12.18 -9.46
C ILE A 189 -26.12 11.23 -8.45
N ASN A 190 -26.03 9.95 -8.82
CA ASN A 190 -25.48 8.86 -8.02
C ASN A 190 -23.98 8.65 -8.24
N LEU A 191 -23.33 9.41 -9.13
CA LEU A 191 -21.88 9.32 -9.33
C LEU A 191 -21.12 9.56 -8.03
N ASN A 192 -20.10 8.73 -7.82
CA ASN A 192 -19.17 8.88 -6.71
C ASN A 192 -18.07 9.88 -7.13
N PRO A 193 -17.99 11.07 -6.50
CA PRO A 193 -16.94 12.03 -6.80
C PRO A 193 -15.54 11.51 -6.42
N ASN A 194 -15.47 10.50 -5.54
CA ASN A 194 -14.23 9.83 -5.12
C ASN A 194 -13.98 8.52 -5.90
N SER A 195 -14.64 8.30 -7.04
CA SER A 195 -14.45 7.12 -7.88
C SER A 195 -13.04 7.01 -8.48
N LEU A 196 -12.30 8.12 -8.53
CA LEU A 196 -10.89 8.17 -8.89
C LEU A 196 -10.17 9.21 -8.03
N THR A 197 -9.12 8.78 -7.33
CA THR A 197 -8.14 9.68 -6.70
C THR A 197 -6.77 9.47 -7.35
N VAL A 198 -6.16 10.54 -7.85
CA VAL A 198 -4.83 10.49 -8.48
C VAL A 198 -3.78 11.00 -7.51
N LEU A 199 -2.83 10.14 -7.16
CA LEU A 199 -1.69 10.45 -6.29
C LEU A 199 -0.43 10.60 -7.13
N LYS A 200 0.18 11.79 -7.15
CA LYS A 200 1.38 12.08 -7.98
C LYS A 200 2.70 11.95 -7.22
N THR A 201 2.63 11.70 -5.91
CA THR A 201 3.78 11.72 -4.99
C THR A 201 4.04 10.36 -4.36
N ALA A 202 3.49 9.28 -4.93
CA ALA A 202 3.69 7.95 -4.40
C ALA A 202 5.15 7.53 -4.56
N LYS A 203 5.69 6.84 -3.55
CA LYS A 203 7.07 6.37 -3.50
C LYS A 203 7.10 4.85 -3.60
N LEU A 204 7.72 4.35 -4.66
CA LEU A 204 7.78 2.93 -5.01
C LEU A 204 9.11 2.34 -4.56
N GLU A 205 9.13 1.07 -4.16
CA GLU A 205 10.38 0.32 -4.00
C GLU A 205 11.15 0.25 -5.34
N HIS A 206 12.49 0.19 -5.27
CA HIS A 206 13.36 0.29 -6.44
C HIS A 206 13.12 -0.81 -7.50
N SER A 207 12.72 -2.01 -7.08
CA SER A 207 12.40 -3.13 -7.97
C SER A 207 11.27 -2.85 -8.95
N LEU A 208 10.43 -1.85 -8.69
CA LEU A 208 9.35 -1.47 -9.60
C LEU A 208 9.83 -0.61 -10.79
N LYS A 209 11.11 -0.22 -10.88
CA LYS A 209 11.64 0.48 -12.07
C LYS A 209 11.40 -0.31 -13.36
N ASP A 210 11.48 -1.63 -13.26
CA ASP A 210 11.32 -2.60 -14.36
C ASP A 210 9.93 -3.27 -14.29
N ALA A 211 8.92 -2.53 -13.79
CA ALA A 211 7.56 -3.04 -13.72
C ALA A 211 7.03 -3.37 -15.12
N ASP A 212 6.24 -4.45 -15.20
CA ASP A 212 5.77 -5.04 -16.44
C ASP A 212 4.24 -4.95 -16.51
N VAL A 213 3.72 -4.42 -17.62
CA VAL A 213 2.28 -4.32 -17.92
C VAL A 213 1.56 -5.67 -17.87
N GLN A 214 2.27 -6.76 -18.16
CA GLN A 214 1.73 -8.12 -18.12
C GLN A 214 1.59 -8.65 -16.69
N LYS A 215 2.35 -8.09 -15.74
CA LYS A 215 2.31 -8.51 -14.34
C LYS A 215 1.20 -7.80 -13.57
N LYS A 216 0.90 -8.36 -12.41
CA LYS A 216 0.00 -7.78 -11.41
C LYS A 216 0.76 -7.70 -10.10
N TYR A 217 0.49 -6.66 -9.34
CA TYR A 217 1.23 -6.34 -8.14
C TYR A 217 0.26 -6.24 -6.96
N GLN A 218 0.64 -6.81 -5.82
CA GLN A 218 0.01 -6.49 -4.56
C GLN A 218 0.90 -5.47 -3.85
N PHE A 219 0.42 -4.24 -3.74
CA PHE A 219 1.07 -3.26 -2.87
C PHE A 219 0.71 -3.63 -1.43
N GLU A 220 1.74 -4.01 -0.66
CA GLU A 220 1.60 -4.55 0.69
C GLU A 220 0.71 -3.66 1.57
N ARG A 221 -0.34 -4.25 2.16
CA ARG A 221 -1.36 -3.58 3.00
C ARG A 221 -2.25 -2.54 2.29
N THR A 222 -2.17 -2.42 0.97
CA THR A 222 -2.90 -1.39 0.23
C THR A 222 -3.94 -2.01 -0.70
N GLY A 223 -3.54 -2.92 -1.58
CA GLY A 223 -4.44 -3.48 -2.59
C GLY A 223 -3.68 -4.08 -3.75
N TYR A 224 -4.41 -4.40 -4.82
CA TYR A 224 -3.84 -4.92 -6.05
C TYR A 224 -3.82 -3.87 -7.14
N PHE A 225 -2.73 -3.86 -7.90
CA PHE A 225 -2.40 -2.83 -8.88
C PHE A 225 -1.86 -3.45 -10.17
N CYS A 226 -2.01 -2.72 -11.26
CA CYS A 226 -1.33 -2.97 -12.52
C CYS A 226 -0.68 -1.70 -13.04
N LEU A 227 0.38 -1.88 -13.82
CA LEU A 227 0.93 -0.78 -14.61
C LEU A 227 -0.08 -0.39 -15.69
N ASP A 228 -0.33 0.90 -15.85
CA ASP A 228 -1.21 1.42 -16.89
C ASP A 228 -0.53 1.23 -18.26
N SER A 229 -1.18 0.53 -19.18
CA SER A 229 -0.57 0.18 -20.48
C SER A 229 -0.54 1.33 -21.48
N VAL A 230 -1.22 2.44 -21.20
CA VAL A 230 -1.36 3.58 -22.11
C VAL A 230 -0.45 4.72 -21.67
N ASP A 231 -0.52 5.07 -20.38
CA ASP A 231 0.11 6.28 -19.84
C ASP A 231 1.48 6.01 -19.21
N SER A 232 1.74 4.78 -18.76
CA SER A 232 3.02 4.45 -18.11
C SER A 232 4.17 4.43 -19.12
N LYS A 233 5.27 5.09 -18.76
CA LYS A 233 6.49 5.19 -19.59
C LYS A 233 7.74 4.98 -18.75
N PRO A 234 8.89 4.60 -19.35
CA PRO A 234 10.16 4.56 -18.64
C PRO A 234 10.44 5.89 -17.93
N GLY A 235 10.68 5.84 -16.62
CA GLY A 235 10.91 7.04 -15.78
C GLY A 235 9.65 7.81 -15.35
N ALA A 236 8.47 7.45 -15.84
CA ALA A 236 7.18 8.04 -15.48
C ALA A 236 6.12 6.93 -15.38
N LEU A 237 6.24 6.12 -14.32
CA LEU A 237 5.35 4.99 -14.12
C LEU A 237 3.97 5.46 -13.65
N VAL A 238 2.93 4.79 -14.14
CA VAL A 238 1.54 5.02 -13.74
C VAL A 238 0.94 3.69 -13.32
N PHE A 239 0.43 3.59 -12.10
CA PHE A 239 -0.23 2.40 -11.59
C PHE A 239 -1.72 2.65 -11.34
N ASN A 240 -2.55 1.69 -11.75
CA ASN A 240 -3.98 1.69 -11.47
C ASN A 240 -4.28 0.67 -10.38
N ARG A 241 -5.04 1.09 -9.37
CA ARG A 241 -5.63 0.16 -8.41
C ARG A 241 -6.72 -0.65 -9.09
N ILE A 242 -6.56 -1.97 -9.06
CA ILE A 242 -7.55 -2.93 -9.56
C ILE A 242 -8.65 -3.10 -8.52
N VAL A 243 -8.25 -3.36 -7.26
CA VAL A 243 -9.15 -3.56 -6.12
C VAL A 243 -8.40 -3.28 -4.82
N GLU A 244 -9.10 -2.76 -3.81
CA GLU A 244 -8.57 -2.61 -2.45
C GLU A 244 -8.30 -3.96 -1.79
N LEU A 245 -7.49 -4.00 -0.72
CA LEU A 245 -7.25 -5.24 0.01
C LEU A 245 -8.38 -5.53 1.01
N SER A 246 -8.80 -4.49 1.74
CA SER A 246 -9.92 -4.52 2.69
C SER A 246 -11.26 -4.60 2.00
#